data_AF-A0A8S1CAN7-F1
#
_entry.id   AF-A0A8S1CAN7-F1
#
_cell.length_a   1.000
_cell.length_b   1.000
_cell.length_c   1.000
_cell.angle_alpha   90.00
_cell.angle_beta   90.00
_cell.angle_gamma   90.00
#
_symmetry.space_group_name_H-M   'P 1'
#
loop_
_entity.id
_entity.type
_entity.pdbx_description
1 polymer ?
#
loop_
_entity_poly.entity_id
_entity_poly.type
_entity_poly.pdbx_seq_one_letter_code
_entity_poly.pdbx_strand_id
1 'polypeptide(L)'
;MWAKSLKSLCLSLEKLFGFTNHLGLVLKQTWETLTFSKTFCQFVRNNNLCLVLHTDSGTEENFFSYKFIVKNSTKYSKESILRSILEANPPTSQKLIPIKFFTENDDSIFYARLCFDVVVGLIRQNLKIQVQESTGPSMLELTIKVGVEASDETQFVNVHDLVALAVQRRVSQGMSAFALNLSSFHSDPEVDAYCFFPLSSVQNLQKVLKIADQHAVDNLPNLRNLKSLNLEGNRMSLSSLKIISPLPLVELKVHGNELCSLYDSESDYIKDIKAVFPALKVLDGCSLSSHGHAVVRRFFCQQPMSQAFVEQFLTHYYSTYDSDNRHLLFGLYHTDAKFSLTSTVLPGQSTTSNASLNNYLNESRNVLKIIDLAKTRVLLRTGSKQVMDALIKLPKTQHDPLSFTADVLRFEPNHVKISVTGLFKEPQNPFACVRYFKRNFVLQSVNKVYLILNDMLFITNCTSEQAVSAFQVKTEPAAPLNLYLTTRAMHVPLSNEQKVRMVEKISDITDMNHEWCRRCLEDVQYDLRNALVYFQKHYEERSIPNEAFLK
;
A
#
# COMPACT_ATOMS: atom_id res chain seq x y z
N MET A 1 -50.40 6.65 35.88
CA MET A 1 -51.65 7.47 35.88
C MET A 1 -51.90 8.15 34.53
N TRP A 2 -50.88 8.66 33.83
CA TRP A 2 -51.02 9.34 32.52
C TRP A 2 -51.64 8.50 31.38
N ALA A 3 -51.36 7.19 31.31
CA ALA A 3 -51.95 6.30 30.31
C ALA A 3 -53.48 6.13 30.44
N LYS A 4 -54.06 6.32 31.63
CA LYS A 4 -55.51 6.30 31.84
C LYS A 4 -56.16 7.60 31.38
N SER A 5 -55.50 8.74 31.56
CA SER A 5 -55.98 10.05 31.14
C SER A 5 -55.97 10.23 29.61
N LEU A 6 -54.95 9.72 28.91
CA LEU A 6 -54.91 9.74 27.44
C LEU A 6 -55.96 8.80 26.82
N LYS A 7 -56.17 7.63 27.42
CA LYS A 7 -57.21 6.67 26.97
C LYS A 7 -58.62 7.28 27.10
N SER A 8 -58.89 7.98 28.20
CA SER A 8 -60.14 8.72 28.40
C SER A 8 -60.30 9.86 27.38
N LEU A 9 -59.23 10.60 27.09
CA LEU A 9 -59.26 11.72 26.15
C LEU A 9 -59.49 11.24 24.70
N CYS A 10 -58.84 10.15 24.28
CA CYS A 10 -59.04 9.56 22.96
C CYS A 10 -60.45 8.97 22.79
N LEU A 11 -60.99 8.27 23.79
CA LEU A 11 -62.36 7.75 23.79
C LEU A 11 -63.42 8.85 23.77
N SER A 12 -63.15 10.00 24.40
CA SER A 12 -64.02 11.18 24.35
C SER A 12 -63.98 11.88 22.99
N LEU A 13 -62.84 11.88 22.30
CA LEU A 13 -62.69 12.50 20.98
C LEU A 13 -63.28 11.62 19.86
N GLU A 14 -63.21 10.28 19.97
CA GLU A 14 -63.90 9.34 19.06
C GLU A 14 -65.43 9.49 19.06
N LYS A 15 -66.02 9.83 20.22
CA LYS A 15 -67.47 10.05 20.35
C LYS A 15 -67.95 11.41 19.81
N LEU A 16 -67.06 12.41 19.75
CA LEU A 16 -67.41 13.77 19.34
C LEU A 16 -67.24 14.01 17.84
N PHE A 17 -66.30 13.32 17.19
CA PHE A 17 -66.07 13.48 15.76
C PHE A 17 -65.78 12.12 15.11
N GLY A 18 -66.78 11.56 14.41
CA GLY A 18 -66.61 10.36 13.62
C GLY A 18 -65.72 10.60 12.40
N PHE A 19 -64.40 10.47 12.58
CA PHE A 19 -63.42 10.50 11.50
C PHE A 19 -62.69 9.17 11.35
N THR A 20 -62.69 8.68 10.11
CA THR A 20 -61.72 7.71 9.59
C THR A 20 -60.43 8.43 9.20
N ASN A 21 -59.30 7.91 9.68
CA ASN A 21 -57.89 8.18 9.31
C ASN A 21 -57.08 9.17 10.18
N HIS A 22 -56.06 8.58 10.83
CA HIS A 22 -54.85 9.16 11.45
C HIS A 22 -55.04 10.16 12.59
N LEU A 23 -55.16 9.66 13.83
CA LEU A 23 -54.91 10.49 15.02
C LEU A 23 -53.41 10.84 15.11
N GLY A 24 -53.08 12.12 15.03
CA GLY A 24 -51.75 12.65 15.35
C GLY A 24 -51.60 12.82 16.87
N LEU A 25 -50.57 12.20 17.47
CA LEU A 25 -50.27 12.40 18.88
C LEU A 25 -49.31 13.60 19.01
N VAL A 26 -49.87 14.75 19.39
CA VAL A 26 -49.12 16.00 19.56
C VAL A 26 -48.48 16.02 20.95
N LEU A 27 -47.16 15.94 21.00
CA LEU A 27 -46.40 16.11 22.24
C LEU A 27 -46.15 17.62 22.45
N LYS A 28 -46.92 18.25 23.34
CA LYS A 28 -46.69 19.63 23.77
C LYS A 28 -45.54 19.70 24.78
N GLN A 29 -44.81 20.82 24.77
CA GLN A 29 -43.72 21.11 25.71
C GLN A 29 -44.27 21.22 27.14
N THR A 30 -44.41 20.08 27.79
CA THR A 30 -44.52 19.99 29.24
C THR A 30 -43.12 19.69 29.77
N TRP A 31 -42.73 20.29 30.89
CA TRP A 31 -41.41 20.08 31.54
C TRP A 31 -41.19 18.65 32.07
N GLU A 32 -42.02 17.68 31.63
CA GLU A 32 -41.96 16.30 32.06
C GLU A 32 -41.23 15.42 31.03
N THR A 33 -40.26 14.65 31.48
CA THR A 33 -39.52 13.70 30.64
C THR A 33 -40.45 12.61 30.10
N LEU A 34 -40.57 12.52 28.77
CA LEU A 34 -41.30 11.46 28.09
C LEU A 34 -40.44 10.21 27.94
N THR A 35 -41.00 9.02 28.16
CA THR A 35 -40.29 7.74 27.98
C THR A 35 -40.98 6.88 26.92
N PHE A 36 -40.27 6.61 25.82
CA PHE A 36 -40.66 5.63 24.82
C PHE A 36 -40.13 4.25 25.21
N SER A 37 -41.07 3.32 25.37
CA SER A 37 -40.82 1.92 25.70
C SER A 37 -41.58 0.99 24.77
N LYS A 38 -41.32 -0.31 24.87
CA LYS A 38 -42.06 -1.35 24.14
C LYS A 38 -43.58 -1.24 24.30
N THR A 39 -44.05 -0.92 25.51
CA THR A 39 -45.48 -0.73 25.80
C THR A 39 -46.05 0.48 25.06
N PHE A 40 -45.27 1.56 24.92
CA PHE A 40 -45.65 2.73 24.12
C PHE A 40 -45.73 2.37 22.62
N CYS A 41 -44.75 1.63 22.09
CA CYS A 41 -44.79 1.16 20.68
C CYS A 41 -46.05 0.32 20.40
N GLN A 42 -46.39 -0.61 21.31
CA GLN A 42 -47.61 -1.41 21.20
C GLN A 42 -48.86 -0.54 21.20
N PHE A 43 -48.92 0.49 22.06
CA PHE A 43 -50.03 1.43 22.09
C PHE A 43 -50.18 2.21 20.77
N VAL A 44 -49.09 2.78 20.25
CA VAL A 44 -49.08 3.52 18.97
C VAL A 44 -49.58 2.64 17.82
N ARG A 45 -49.08 1.40 17.74
CA ARG A 45 -49.46 0.45 16.70
C ARG A 45 -50.93 0.01 16.81
N ASN A 46 -51.38 -0.36 18.00
CA ASN A 46 -52.74 -0.83 18.23
C ASN A 46 -53.81 0.24 17.92
N ASN A 47 -53.43 1.52 17.97
CA ASN A 47 -54.32 2.65 17.71
C ASN A 47 -54.02 3.38 16.39
N ASN A 48 -53.14 2.82 15.54
CA ASN A 48 -52.75 3.38 14.23
C ASN A 48 -52.38 4.88 14.27
N LEU A 49 -51.62 5.28 15.30
CA LEU A 49 -51.30 6.68 15.57
C LEU A 49 -50.10 7.16 14.73
N CYS A 50 -50.16 8.41 14.27
CA CYS A 50 -49.01 9.10 13.69
C CYS A 50 -48.34 9.95 14.79
N LEU A 51 -47.01 9.88 14.89
CA LEU A 51 -46.25 10.68 15.86
C LEU A 51 -45.79 11.97 15.18
N VAL A 52 -46.22 13.12 15.73
CA VAL A 52 -45.83 14.45 15.25
C VAL A 52 -45.38 15.28 16.46
N LEU A 53 -44.20 15.87 16.38
CA LEU A 53 -43.74 16.85 17.38
C LEU A 53 -44.19 18.24 16.96
N HIS A 54 -44.83 18.99 17.87
CA HIS A 54 -45.10 20.42 17.70
C HIS A 54 -44.45 21.21 18.84
N THR A 55 -43.79 22.32 18.50
CA THR A 55 -43.31 23.32 19.46
C THR A 55 -44.23 24.54 19.40
N ASP A 56 -44.57 25.10 20.57
CA ASP A 56 -45.55 26.20 20.68
C ASP A 56 -45.06 27.54 20.07
N SER A 57 -43.77 27.65 19.71
CA SER A 57 -43.16 28.90 19.24
C SER A 57 -43.07 29.06 17.72
N GLY A 58 -43.42 28.06 16.91
CA GLY A 58 -43.22 28.10 15.45
C GLY A 58 -41.75 28.25 15.01
N THR A 59 -40.82 28.31 15.96
CA THR A 59 -39.38 28.41 15.78
C THR A 59 -38.73 27.09 16.20
N GLU A 60 -38.28 26.38 15.17
CA GLU A 60 -37.28 25.31 15.14
C GLU A 60 -37.51 24.02 15.98
N GLU A 61 -37.40 22.89 15.29
CA GLU A 61 -37.41 21.50 15.77
C GLU A 61 -36.25 21.15 16.75
N ASN A 62 -35.54 22.14 17.30
CA ASN A 62 -34.09 22.07 17.57
C ASN A 62 -33.62 21.88 19.02
N PHE A 63 -34.48 21.68 20.02
CA PHE A 63 -34.03 21.70 21.43
C PHE A 63 -34.17 20.39 22.24
N PHE A 64 -34.81 19.35 21.71
CA PHE A 64 -34.97 18.11 22.49
C PHE A 64 -33.68 17.29 22.57
N SER A 65 -33.25 17.02 23.81
CA SER A 65 -32.26 16.01 24.16
C SER A 65 -32.93 14.65 24.31
N TYR A 66 -32.25 13.63 23.81
CA TYR A 66 -32.67 12.23 23.88
C TYR A 66 -31.65 11.44 24.69
N LYS A 67 -32.11 10.66 25.66
CA LYS A 67 -31.32 9.64 26.38
C LYS A 67 -31.70 8.26 25.85
N PHE A 68 -30.76 7.60 25.22
CA PHE A 68 -30.91 6.24 24.73
C PHE A 68 -30.34 5.28 25.77
N ILE A 69 -31.10 4.23 26.09
CA ILE A 69 -30.73 3.19 27.04
C ILE A 69 -30.88 1.85 26.32
N VAL A 70 -29.77 1.15 26.10
CA VAL A 70 -29.72 -0.15 25.43
C VAL A 70 -29.61 -1.22 26.49
N LYS A 71 -30.64 -2.06 26.61
CA LYS A 71 -30.79 -2.99 27.73
C LYS A 71 -29.85 -4.18 27.63
N ASN A 72 -29.28 -4.61 28.78
CA ASN A 72 -28.44 -5.81 28.93
C ASN A 72 -27.33 -5.89 27.86
N SER A 73 -26.58 -4.80 27.69
CA SER A 73 -25.71 -4.59 26.54
C SER A 73 -24.24 -4.43 26.87
N THR A 74 -23.83 -4.47 28.15
CA THR A 74 -22.42 -4.28 28.53
C THR A 74 -21.48 -5.36 27.99
N LYS A 75 -22.03 -6.53 27.61
CA LYS A 75 -21.28 -7.59 26.93
C LYS A 75 -20.81 -7.23 25.51
N TYR A 76 -21.33 -6.17 24.91
CA TYR A 76 -20.91 -5.70 23.58
C TYR A 76 -20.04 -4.45 23.69
N SER A 77 -19.16 -4.27 22.70
CA SER A 77 -18.39 -3.03 22.62
C SER A 77 -19.29 -1.84 22.29
N LYS A 78 -18.89 -0.65 22.78
CA LYS A 78 -19.50 0.65 22.43
C LYS A 78 -19.72 0.77 20.92
N GLU A 79 -18.69 0.44 20.14
CA GLU A 79 -18.71 0.54 18.68
C GLU A 79 -19.74 -0.40 18.05
N SER A 80 -19.81 -1.66 18.48
CA SER A 80 -20.80 -2.62 17.97
C SER A 80 -22.22 -2.14 18.22
N ILE A 81 -22.51 -1.62 19.42
CA ILE A 81 -23.84 -1.10 19.77
C ILE A 81 -24.20 0.11 18.88
N LEU A 82 -23.33 1.10 18.82
CA LEU A 82 -23.61 2.34 18.10
C LEU A 82 -23.69 2.11 16.59
N ARG A 83 -22.85 1.23 16.01
CA ARG A 83 -22.97 0.82 14.61
C ARG A 83 -24.30 0.10 14.34
N SER A 84 -24.71 -0.83 15.20
CA SER A 84 -26.01 -1.51 15.06
C SER A 84 -27.20 -0.55 15.09
N ILE A 85 -27.13 0.53 15.88
CA ILE A 85 -28.18 1.58 15.90
C ILE A 85 -28.20 2.35 14.58
N LEU A 86 -27.03 2.69 14.03
CA LEU A 86 -26.94 3.39 12.75
C LEU A 86 -27.39 2.51 11.57
N GLU A 87 -27.08 1.22 11.62
CA GLU A 87 -27.47 0.24 10.59
C GLU A 87 -28.95 -0.13 10.64
N ALA A 88 -29.61 0.04 11.78
CA ALA A 88 -31.03 -0.28 11.93
C ALA A 88 -31.93 0.58 11.02
N ASN A 89 -31.60 1.86 10.78
CA ASN A 89 -32.39 2.76 9.92
C ASN A 89 -31.52 3.67 9.03
N PRO A 90 -30.80 3.12 8.03
CA PRO A 90 -29.72 3.82 7.33
C PRO A 90 -30.06 5.19 6.69
N PRO A 91 -31.25 5.41 6.09
CA PRO A 91 -31.57 6.71 5.48
C PRO A 91 -31.75 7.84 6.49
N THR A 92 -32.25 7.54 7.68
CA THR A 92 -32.56 8.55 8.72
C THR A 92 -31.50 8.62 9.81
N SER A 93 -30.80 7.51 10.07
CA SER A 93 -29.79 7.39 11.12
C SER A 93 -28.52 8.21 10.86
N GLN A 94 -28.29 8.69 9.64
CA GLN A 94 -27.12 9.50 9.29
C GLN A 94 -27.01 10.81 10.09
N LYS A 95 -28.14 11.32 10.61
CA LYS A 95 -28.20 12.51 11.46
C LYS A 95 -27.85 12.24 12.93
N LEU A 96 -27.82 10.98 13.35
CA LEU A 96 -27.56 10.63 14.76
C LEU A 96 -26.06 10.79 15.07
N ILE A 97 -25.75 11.65 16.03
CA ILE A 97 -24.43 11.74 16.64
C ILE A 97 -24.58 11.35 18.12
N PRO A 98 -24.21 10.12 18.49
CA PRO A 98 -24.17 9.69 19.89
C PRO A 98 -23.08 10.47 20.65
N ILE A 99 -23.43 10.98 21.83
CA ILE A 99 -22.57 11.79 22.70
C ILE A 99 -22.58 11.16 24.10
N LYS A 100 -21.43 11.21 24.80
CA LYS A 100 -21.28 10.75 26.19
C LYS A 100 -21.83 9.33 26.40
N PHE A 101 -21.14 8.35 25.81
CA PHE A 101 -21.45 6.94 26.01
C PHE A 101 -20.88 6.45 27.35
N PHE A 102 -21.70 5.79 28.16
CA PHE A 102 -21.29 5.15 29.41
C PHE A 102 -22.16 3.92 29.70
N THR A 103 -21.82 3.17 30.74
CA THR A 103 -22.58 1.98 31.16
C THR A 103 -23.10 2.16 32.58
N GLU A 104 -24.32 1.70 32.83
CA GLU A 104 -25.00 1.80 34.12
C GLU A 104 -25.97 0.62 34.27
N ASN A 105 -25.89 -0.16 35.36
CA ASN A 105 -26.82 -1.27 35.64
C ASN A 105 -26.99 -2.29 34.49
N ASP A 106 -25.88 -2.74 33.89
CA ASP A 106 -25.85 -3.65 32.72
C ASP A 106 -26.44 -3.06 31.41
N ASP A 107 -26.81 -1.78 31.43
CA ASP A 107 -27.26 -1.05 30.25
C ASP A 107 -26.16 -0.15 29.70
N SER A 108 -26.18 0.06 28.39
CA SER A 108 -25.37 1.08 27.72
C SER A 108 -26.21 2.31 27.46
N ILE A 109 -25.66 3.47 27.78
CA ILE A 109 -26.38 4.74 27.76
C ILE A 109 -25.61 5.76 26.93
N PHE A 110 -26.32 6.51 26.09
CA PHE A 110 -25.77 7.67 25.40
C PHE A 110 -26.84 8.73 25.18
N TYR A 111 -26.38 9.94 24.82
CA TYR A 111 -27.25 11.08 24.53
C TYR A 111 -27.15 11.49 23.07
N ALA A 112 -28.21 12.07 22.53
CA ALA A 112 -28.19 12.71 21.22
C ALA A 112 -29.19 13.87 21.13
N ARG A 113 -29.03 14.70 20.10
CA ARG A 113 -29.95 15.80 19.74
C ARG A 113 -30.26 15.72 18.25
N LEU A 114 -31.28 16.45 17.80
CA LEU A 114 -31.62 16.59 16.38
C LEU A 114 -31.84 15.26 15.64
N CYS A 115 -32.31 14.24 16.36
CA CYS A 115 -32.42 12.86 15.87
C CYS A 115 -33.85 12.31 15.93
N PHE A 116 -34.88 13.17 15.86
CA PHE A 116 -36.27 12.74 15.97
C PHE A 116 -36.65 11.70 14.90
N ASP A 117 -36.23 11.90 13.65
CA ASP A 117 -36.44 10.95 12.55
C ASP A 117 -35.90 9.54 12.88
N VAL A 118 -34.78 9.49 13.60
CA VAL A 118 -34.14 8.24 14.05
C VAL A 118 -34.97 7.57 15.13
N VAL A 119 -35.46 8.36 16.09
CA VAL A 119 -36.34 7.88 17.16
C VAL A 119 -37.63 7.30 16.58
N VAL A 120 -38.24 7.98 15.60
CA VAL A 120 -39.43 7.47 14.90
C VAL A 120 -39.12 6.15 14.17
N GLY A 121 -37.99 6.08 13.48
CA GLY A 121 -37.53 4.84 12.83
C GLY A 121 -37.38 3.67 13.82
N LEU A 122 -36.74 3.93 14.96
CA LEU A 122 -36.56 2.93 16.02
C LEU A 122 -37.89 2.53 16.66
N ILE A 123 -38.84 3.45 16.86
CA ILE A 123 -40.19 3.14 17.37
C ILE A 123 -40.92 2.19 16.40
N ARG A 124 -40.82 2.41 15.08
CA ARG A 124 -41.39 1.53 14.06
C ARG A 124 -40.80 0.12 14.11
N GLN A 125 -39.55 -0.01 14.56
CA GLN A 125 -38.86 -1.28 14.78
C GLN A 125 -39.08 -1.86 16.20
N ASN A 126 -40.08 -1.36 16.92
CA ASN A 126 -40.40 -1.74 18.31
C ASN A 126 -39.26 -1.49 19.30
N LEU A 127 -38.43 -0.48 19.04
CA LEU A 127 -37.25 -0.13 19.84
C LEU A 127 -36.32 -1.34 20.02
N LYS A 128 -36.01 -2.02 18.91
CA LYS A 128 -35.08 -3.14 18.90
C LYS A 128 -34.00 -2.95 17.85
N ILE A 129 -32.79 -3.37 18.19
CA ILE A 129 -31.65 -3.42 17.27
C ILE A 129 -31.03 -4.80 17.28
N GLN A 130 -30.38 -5.16 16.17
CA GLN A 130 -29.68 -6.43 16.01
C GLN A 130 -28.18 -6.20 16.11
N VAL A 131 -27.51 -6.94 16.99
CA VAL A 131 -26.04 -6.93 17.13
C VAL A 131 -25.51 -8.30 16.70
N GLN A 132 -24.42 -8.31 15.94
CA GLN A 132 -23.79 -9.54 15.45
C GLN A 132 -22.88 -10.15 16.53
N GLU A 133 -23.02 -11.46 16.79
CA GLU A 133 -22.12 -12.26 17.65
C GLU A 133 -21.53 -13.44 16.87
N SER A 134 -20.48 -14.06 17.42
CA SER A 134 -19.89 -15.29 16.88
C SER A 134 -20.89 -16.46 16.83
N THR A 135 -21.87 -16.48 17.73
CA THR A 135 -22.93 -17.50 17.82
C THR A 135 -24.18 -17.17 16.99
N GLY A 136 -24.18 -16.04 16.28
CA GLY A 136 -25.32 -15.55 15.50
C GLY A 136 -25.84 -14.19 16.00
N PRO A 137 -26.89 -13.65 15.36
CA PRO A 137 -27.39 -12.33 15.72
C PRO A 137 -28.19 -12.34 17.03
N SER A 138 -27.96 -11.34 17.87
CA SER A 138 -28.68 -11.11 19.12
C SER A 138 -29.49 -9.82 19.04
N MET A 139 -30.68 -9.81 19.67
CA MET A 139 -31.58 -8.65 19.66
C MET A 139 -31.52 -7.89 20.97
N LEU A 140 -31.28 -6.59 20.91
CA LEU A 140 -31.28 -5.70 22.07
C LEU A 140 -32.52 -4.82 22.07
N GLU A 141 -33.07 -4.58 23.26
CA GLU A 141 -34.20 -3.68 23.45
C GLU A 141 -33.70 -2.29 23.86
N LEU A 142 -34.32 -1.24 23.32
CA LEU A 142 -34.02 0.16 23.63
C LEU A 142 -35.15 0.78 24.45
N THR A 143 -34.76 1.69 25.33
CA THR A 143 -35.66 2.67 25.94
C THR A 143 -35.13 4.05 25.62
N ILE A 144 -36.00 4.94 25.12
CA ILE A 144 -35.61 6.30 24.73
C ILE A 144 -36.37 7.29 25.60
N LYS A 145 -35.65 8.17 26.30
CA LYS A 145 -36.25 9.27 27.06
C LYS A 145 -36.05 10.60 26.31
N VAL A 146 -37.09 11.44 26.26
CA VAL A 146 -37.11 12.74 25.58
C VAL A 146 -37.29 13.85 26.60
N GLY A 147 -36.62 14.99 26.38
CA GLY A 147 -36.73 16.14 27.26
C GLY A 147 -35.94 15.92 28.56
N VAL A 148 -34.74 15.36 28.43
CA VAL A 148 -33.84 15.15 29.57
C VAL A 148 -33.09 16.47 29.82
N GLU A 149 -33.36 17.12 30.95
CA GLU A 149 -32.73 18.41 31.28
C GLU A 149 -31.20 18.34 31.22
N ALA A 150 -30.62 19.47 30.82
CA ALA A 150 -29.18 19.58 30.74
C ALA A 150 -28.58 19.75 32.15
N SER A 151 -28.17 18.67 32.82
CA SER A 151 -27.30 18.75 33.99
C SER A 151 -25.85 19.01 33.59
N ASP A 152 -24.95 19.36 34.52
CA ASP A 152 -23.50 19.46 34.28
C ASP A 152 -22.92 18.20 33.60
N GLU A 153 -23.50 17.02 33.88
CA GLU A 153 -23.16 15.75 33.26
C GLU A 153 -23.52 15.67 31.77
N THR A 154 -24.41 16.54 31.26
CA THR A 154 -24.88 16.54 29.87
C THR A 154 -24.30 17.66 29.02
N GLN A 155 -23.39 18.50 29.54
CA GLN A 155 -22.77 19.60 28.78
C GLN A 155 -22.43 19.14 27.36
N PHE A 156 -23.24 19.60 26.41
CA PHE A 156 -23.22 19.07 25.05
C PHE A 156 -22.01 19.72 24.39
N VAL A 157 -21.01 18.90 24.11
CA VAL A 157 -19.78 19.41 23.50
C VAL A 157 -20.11 19.89 22.09
N ASN A 158 -19.52 21.02 21.70
CA ASN A 158 -19.65 21.49 20.33
C ASN A 158 -18.95 20.50 19.40
N VAL A 159 -19.72 19.60 18.79
CA VAL A 159 -19.22 18.58 17.86
C VAL A 159 -18.49 19.23 16.68
N HIS A 160 -18.88 20.44 16.27
CA HIS A 160 -18.16 21.16 15.23
C HIS A 160 -16.72 21.48 15.65
N ASP A 161 -16.55 22.06 16.84
CA ASP A 161 -15.22 22.49 17.33
C ASP A 161 -14.33 21.28 17.63
N LEU A 162 -14.90 20.19 18.18
CA LEU A 162 -14.20 18.92 18.38
C LEU A 162 -13.65 18.37 17.06
N VAL A 163 -14.50 18.31 16.03
CA VAL A 163 -14.10 17.81 14.71
C VAL A 163 -13.07 18.75 14.07
N ALA A 164 -13.21 20.07 14.23
CA ALA A 164 -12.25 21.05 13.73
C ALA A 164 -10.86 20.88 14.35
N LEU A 165 -10.78 20.73 15.67
CA LEU A 165 -9.52 20.47 16.38
C LEU A 165 -8.88 19.15 15.93
N ALA A 166 -9.67 18.07 15.85
CA ALA A 166 -9.19 16.77 15.40
C ALA A 166 -8.66 16.81 13.96
N VAL A 167 -9.37 17.49 13.05
CA VAL A 167 -8.93 17.70 11.66
C VAL A 167 -7.62 18.50 11.63
N GLN A 168 -7.55 19.64 12.31
CA GLN A 168 -6.36 20.49 12.32
C GLN A 168 -5.12 19.73 12.82
N ARG A 169 -5.26 18.94 13.89
CA ARG A 169 -4.19 18.10 14.42
C ARG A 169 -3.77 17.00 13.44
N ARG A 170 -4.72 16.39 12.72
CA ARG A 170 -4.44 15.34 11.74
C ARG A 170 -3.81 15.86 10.45
N VAL A 171 -3.98 17.14 10.14
CA VAL A 171 -3.19 17.84 9.11
C VAL A 171 -1.74 18.01 9.58
N SER A 172 -1.53 18.50 10.81
CA SER A 172 -0.18 18.74 11.32
C SER A 172 0.63 17.47 11.60
N GLN A 173 -0.04 16.35 11.85
CA GLN A 173 0.59 15.02 11.99
C GLN A 173 0.87 14.33 10.64
N GLY A 174 0.42 14.89 9.52
CA GLY A 174 0.68 14.33 8.20
C GLY A 174 2.17 14.31 7.88
N MET A 175 2.60 13.34 7.06
CA MET A 175 3.99 13.27 6.54
C MET A 175 4.36 14.48 5.66
N SER A 176 3.39 15.34 5.33
CA SER A 176 3.54 16.56 4.54
C SER A 176 2.46 17.57 4.96
N ALA A 177 2.77 18.87 4.86
CA ALA A 177 1.84 19.97 5.13
C ALA A 177 0.54 19.92 4.30
N PHE A 178 0.52 19.14 3.21
CA PHE A 178 -0.62 19.00 2.30
C PHE A 178 -1.37 17.67 2.45
N ALA A 179 -1.12 16.90 3.51
CA ALA A 179 -1.75 15.61 3.75
C ALA A 179 -2.72 15.67 4.94
N LEU A 180 -3.93 15.14 4.75
CA LEU A 180 -4.92 14.99 5.81
C LEU A 180 -5.16 13.50 6.09
N ASN A 181 -4.80 13.05 7.29
CA ASN A 181 -5.00 11.66 7.69
C ASN A 181 -6.34 11.45 8.42
N LEU A 182 -7.31 10.83 7.74
CA LEU A 182 -8.63 10.49 8.31
C LEU A 182 -8.76 9.03 8.76
N SER A 183 -7.66 8.27 8.83
CA SER A 183 -7.69 6.87 9.26
C SER A 183 -8.25 6.73 10.68
N SER A 184 -9.16 5.78 10.86
CA SER A 184 -9.84 5.48 12.14
C SER A 184 -10.31 6.73 12.89
N PHE A 185 -10.88 7.72 12.18
CA PHE A 185 -11.27 9.00 12.76
C PHE A 185 -12.24 8.87 13.95
N HIS A 186 -13.13 7.88 13.91
CA HIS A 186 -14.07 7.59 15.00
C HIS A 186 -13.39 7.13 16.30
N SER A 187 -12.15 6.63 16.23
CA SER A 187 -11.33 6.20 17.37
C SER A 187 -10.32 7.27 17.79
N ASP A 188 -10.40 8.48 17.22
CA ASP A 188 -9.54 9.58 17.64
C ASP A 188 -9.79 9.87 19.13
N PRO A 189 -8.77 9.88 20.00
CA PRO A 189 -8.97 10.05 21.45
C PRO A 189 -9.77 11.29 21.84
N GLU A 190 -9.62 12.39 21.09
CA GLU A 190 -10.32 13.65 21.36
C GLU A 190 -11.74 13.66 20.80
N VAL A 191 -12.06 12.79 19.83
CA VAL A 191 -13.42 12.64 19.31
C VAL A 191 -14.15 11.59 20.12
N ASP A 192 -13.58 10.38 20.25
CA ASP A 192 -14.20 9.21 20.87
C ASP A 192 -14.54 9.41 22.35
N ALA A 193 -13.76 10.24 23.06
CA ALA A 193 -14.04 10.62 24.44
C ALA A 193 -15.39 11.34 24.61
N TYR A 194 -15.84 12.07 23.59
CA TYR A 194 -17.03 12.91 23.68
C TYR A 194 -18.17 12.44 22.78
N CYS A 195 -17.88 11.95 21.57
CA CYS A 195 -18.91 11.50 20.63
C CYS A 195 -18.45 10.35 19.73
N PHE A 196 -19.42 9.62 19.20
CA PHE A 196 -19.17 8.63 18.16
C PHE A 196 -19.42 9.27 16.78
N PHE A 197 -18.34 9.50 16.04
CA PHE A 197 -18.38 10.23 14.76
C PHE A 197 -17.84 9.38 13.60
N PRO A 198 -18.59 8.37 13.13
CA PRO A 198 -18.12 7.51 12.05
C PRO A 198 -18.20 8.21 10.69
N LEU A 199 -17.12 8.12 9.91
CA LEU A 199 -17.05 8.68 8.55
C LEU A 199 -17.78 7.83 7.50
N SER A 200 -18.30 6.66 7.88
CA SER A 200 -19.24 5.91 7.05
C SER A 200 -20.58 6.63 6.87
N SER A 201 -20.92 7.57 7.76
CA SER A 201 -22.03 8.51 7.53
C SER A 201 -21.60 9.58 6.55
N VAL A 202 -22.33 9.71 5.45
CA VAL A 202 -22.08 10.70 4.39
C VAL A 202 -22.10 12.12 4.95
N GLN A 203 -23.01 12.43 5.87
CA GLN A 203 -23.11 13.76 6.49
C GLN A 203 -21.88 14.07 7.35
N ASN A 204 -21.40 13.09 8.12
CA ASN A 204 -20.22 13.24 8.95
C ASN A 204 -18.96 13.46 8.11
N LEU A 205 -18.81 12.69 7.03
CA LEU A 205 -17.73 12.85 6.08
C LEU A 205 -17.78 14.23 5.41
N GLN A 206 -18.94 14.65 4.91
CA GLN A 206 -19.14 15.98 4.33
C GLN A 206 -18.77 17.10 5.32
N LYS A 207 -19.15 16.95 6.60
CA LYS A 207 -18.79 17.91 7.64
C LYS A 207 -17.29 17.98 7.85
N VAL A 208 -16.61 16.84 7.95
CA VAL A 208 -15.14 16.77 8.08
C VAL A 208 -14.44 17.40 6.88
N LEU A 209 -14.91 17.10 5.66
CA LEU A 209 -14.35 17.66 4.44
C LEU A 209 -14.57 19.17 4.32
N LYS A 210 -15.75 19.66 4.71
CA LYS A 210 -16.05 21.10 4.73
C LYS A 210 -15.22 21.83 5.78
N ILE A 211 -15.06 21.26 6.97
CA ILE A 211 -14.19 21.79 8.02
C ILE A 211 -12.74 21.80 7.53
N ALA A 212 -12.28 20.71 6.91
CA ALA A 212 -10.95 20.65 6.32
C ALA A 212 -10.74 21.75 5.28
N ASP A 213 -11.72 22.00 4.40
CA ASP A 213 -11.70 23.06 3.36
C ASP A 213 -11.81 24.48 3.95
N GLN A 214 -12.51 24.68 5.08
CA GLN A 214 -12.63 25.97 5.76
C GLN A 214 -11.40 26.34 6.58
N HIS A 215 -10.77 25.36 7.23
CA HIS A 215 -9.50 25.54 7.93
C HIS A 215 -8.29 25.43 6.99
N ALA A 216 -8.52 25.10 5.72
CA ALA A 216 -7.52 25.02 4.66
C ALA A 216 -6.96 26.36 4.20
N VAL A 217 -7.48 27.49 4.68
CA VAL A 217 -7.20 28.82 4.12
C VAL A 217 -5.70 29.17 4.10
N ASP A 218 -4.85 28.46 4.86
CA ASP A 218 -3.40 28.60 4.73
C ASP A 218 -2.63 27.37 4.18
N ASN A 219 -3.17 26.14 4.15
CA ASN A 219 -2.34 24.95 3.84
C ASN A 219 -3.00 23.71 3.19
N LEU A 220 -4.31 23.64 2.94
CA LEU A 220 -4.91 22.49 2.23
C LEU A 220 -5.43 22.93 0.84
N PRO A 221 -5.09 22.22 -0.24
CA PRO A 221 -5.66 22.55 -1.54
C PRO A 221 -7.14 22.17 -1.56
N ASN A 222 -7.99 23.06 -2.10
CA ASN A 222 -9.37 22.78 -2.51
C ASN A 222 -9.47 21.34 -3.03
N LEU A 223 -10.44 20.55 -2.56
CA LEU A 223 -10.58 19.11 -2.91
C LEU A 223 -10.57 18.84 -4.43
N ARG A 224 -10.87 19.85 -5.25
CA ARG A 224 -10.72 19.83 -6.72
C ARG A 224 -9.28 19.59 -7.21
N ASN A 225 -8.28 19.81 -6.37
CA ASN A 225 -6.87 19.62 -6.66
C ASN A 225 -6.29 18.35 -6.03
N LEU A 226 -7.12 17.49 -5.42
CA LEU A 226 -6.67 16.26 -4.78
C LEU A 226 -5.96 15.36 -5.80
N LYS A 227 -4.70 15.01 -5.50
CA LYS A 227 -3.85 14.17 -6.38
C LYS A 227 -3.64 12.76 -5.86
N SER A 228 -3.66 12.56 -4.54
CA SER A 228 -3.44 11.25 -3.93
C SER A 228 -4.57 10.96 -2.96
N LEU A 229 -5.12 9.74 -3.03
CA LEU A 229 -6.20 9.30 -2.17
C LEU A 229 -5.93 7.86 -1.68
N ASN A 230 -5.97 7.66 -0.37
CA ASN A 230 -5.88 6.34 0.24
C ASN A 230 -7.25 5.90 0.78
N LEU A 231 -7.75 4.78 0.27
CA LEU A 231 -8.99 4.10 0.65
C LEU A 231 -8.75 2.63 1.06
N GLU A 232 -7.53 2.25 1.43
CA GLU A 232 -7.18 0.88 1.82
C GLU A 232 -8.05 0.35 2.97
N GLY A 233 -8.34 -0.95 2.94
CA GLY A 233 -9.04 -1.66 4.03
C GLY A 233 -10.49 -1.23 4.27
N ASN A 234 -11.12 -0.60 3.28
CA ASN A 234 -12.55 -0.25 3.32
C ASN A 234 -13.40 -1.33 2.63
N ARG A 235 -14.69 -1.06 2.43
CA ARG A 235 -15.64 -1.95 1.72
C ARG A 235 -16.09 -1.32 0.40
N MET A 236 -15.15 -0.78 -0.36
CA MET A 236 -15.44 -0.11 -1.62
C MET A 236 -15.67 -1.12 -2.74
N SER A 237 -16.62 -0.83 -3.61
CA SER A 237 -16.84 -1.52 -4.88
C SER A 237 -16.40 -0.62 -6.04
N LEU A 238 -16.29 -1.21 -7.24
CA LEU A 238 -15.96 -0.45 -8.45
C LEU A 238 -17.02 0.63 -8.77
N SER A 239 -18.30 0.37 -8.47
CA SER A 239 -19.36 1.36 -8.67
C SER A 239 -19.23 2.55 -7.71
N SER A 240 -18.82 2.30 -6.46
CA SER A 240 -18.52 3.37 -5.50
C SER A 240 -17.35 4.25 -5.97
N LEU A 241 -16.32 3.66 -6.60
CA LEU A 241 -15.21 4.42 -7.16
C LEU A 241 -15.62 5.32 -8.34
N LYS A 242 -16.59 4.91 -9.16
CA LYS A 242 -17.10 5.73 -10.28
C LYS A 242 -17.69 7.06 -9.80
N ILE A 243 -18.22 7.12 -8.58
CA ILE A 243 -18.78 8.34 -7.98
C ILE A 243 -17.70 9.41 -7.79
N ILE A 244 -16.48 8.99 -7.47
CA ILE A 244 -15.33 9.88 -7.23
C ILE A 244 -14.42 10.02 -8.46
N SER A 245 -14.80 9.46 -9.61
CA SER A 245 -14.08 9.59 -10.88
C SER A 245 -13.83 11.03 -11.36
N PRO A 246 -14.65 12.06 -10.99
CA PRO A 246 -14.34 13.44 -11.35
C PRO A 246 -13.09 14.02 -10.68
N LEU A 247 -12.53 13.37 -9.66
CA LEU A 247 -11.33 13.83 -8.98
C LEU A 247 -10.09 13.60 -9.87
N PRO A 248 -9.18 14.59 -10.01
CA PRO A 248 -8.00 14.47 -10.86
C PRO A 248 -6.86 13.72 -10.17
N LEU A 249 -7.14 12.49 -9.72
CA LEU A 249 -6.23 11.62 -8.99
C LEU A 249 -5.09 11.14 -9.88
N VAL A 250 -3.88 11.20 -9.32
CA VAL A 250 -2.62 10.70 -9.89
C VAL A 250 -2.14 9.46 -9.13
N GLU A 251 -2.45 9.38 -7.84
CA GLU A 251 -2.19 8.23 -6.99
C GLU A 251 -3.48 7.79 -6.27
N LEU A 252 -3.71 6.48 -6.23
CA LEU A 252 -4.85 5.86 -5.56
C LEU A 252 -4.39 4.59 -4.86
N LYS A 253 -4.85 4.38 -3.63
CA LYS A 253 -4.70 3.11 -2.92
C LYS A 253 -6.07 2.58 -2.54
N VAL A 254 -6.39 1.37 -2.99
CA VAL A 254 -7.66 0.66 -2.73
C VAL A 254 -7.41 -0.79 -2.32
N HIS A 255 -6.17 -1.19 -2.06
CA HIS A 255 -5.85 -2.51 -1.55
C HIS A 255 -6.68 -2.90 -0.31
N GLY A 256 -7.06 -4.18 -0.22
CA GLY A 256 -7.86 -4.71 0.89
C GLY A 256 -9.34 -4.33 0.86
N ASN A 257 -9.83 -3.73 -0.24
CA ASN A 257 -11.27 -3.57 -0.48
C ASN A 257 -11.86 -4.81 -1.15
N GLU A 258 -13.17 -5.00 -1.00
CA GLU A 258 -13.92 -6.13 -1.60
C GLU A 258 -13.71 -6.21 -3.12
N LEU A 259 -13.60 -5.06 -3.81
CA LEU A 259 -13.34 -5.00 -5.25
C LEU A 259 -12.07 -5.74 -5.69
N CYS A 260 -11.04 -5.81 -4.84
CA CYS A 260 -9.78 -6.49 -5.19
C CYS A 260 -9.98 -8.01 -5.34
N SER A 261 -10.98 -8.57 -4.68
CA SER A 261 -11.29 -10.01 -4.76
C SER A 261 -12.03 -10.41 -6.05
N LEU A 262 -12.46 -9.44 -6.86
CA LEU A 262 -13.19 -9.67 -8.10
C LEU A 262 -12.28 -9.96 -9.31
N TYR A 263 -10.96 -9.86 -9.14
CA TYR A 263 -9.99 -9.94 -10.23
C TYR A 263 -9.02 -11.11 -10.04
N ASP A 264 -8.96 -12.00 -11.03
CA ASP A 264 -7.97 -13.10 -11.09
C ASP A 264 -6.62 -12.63 -11.66
N SER A 265 -6.62 -11.52 -12.41
CA SER A 265 -5.48 -10.96 -13.12
C SER A 265 -5.22 -9.52 -12.71
N GLU A 266 -3.97 -9.21 -12.37
CA GLU A 266 -3.50 -7.85 -12.10
C GLU A 266 -3.76 -6.91 -13.29
N SER A 267 -3.64 -7.42 -14.51
CA SER A 267 -3.84 -6.59 -15.71
C SER A 267 -5.29 -6.15 -15.89
N ASP A 268 -6.25 -7.02 -15.58
CA ASP A 268 -7.68 -6.68 -15.65
C ASP A 268 -8.06 -5.72 -14.53
N TYR A 269 -7.50 -5.93 -13.33
CA TYR A 269 -7.64 -5.02 -12.20
C TYR A 269 -7.16 -3.60 -12.54
N ILE A 270 -5.93 -3.46 -13.05
CA ILE A 270 -5.38 -2.15 -13.41
C ILE A 270 -6.18 -1.51 -14.53
N LYS A 271 -6.59 -2.29 -15.55
CA LYS A 271 -7.37 -1.80 -16.69
C LYS A 271 -8.69 -1.18 -16.24
N ASP A 272 -9.44 -1.86 -15.38
CA ASP A 272 -10.74 -1.37 -14.90
C ASP A 272 -10.59 -0.14 -14.01
N ILE A 273 -9.61 -0.11 -13.10
CA ILE A 273 -9.35 1.07 -12.27
C ILE A 273 -8.92 2.25 -13.14
N LYS A 274 -8.07 2.04 -14.14
CA LYS A 274 -7.61 3.10 -15.05
C LYS A 274 -8.72 3.57 -16.00
N ALA A 275 -9.70 2.74 -16.30
CA ALA A 275 -10.91 3.16 -17.02
C ALA A 275 -11.74 4.16 -16.18
N VAL A 276 -11.75 4.02 -14.85
CA VAL A 276 -12.39 4.98 -13.94
C VAL A 276 -11.52 6.22 -13.72
N PHE A 277 -10.19 6.06 -13.61
CA PHE A 277 -9.24 7.15 -13.39
C PHE A 277 -8.15 7.18 -14.49
N PRO A 278 -8.42 7.78 -15.66
CA PRO A 278 -7.49 7.74 -16.79
C PRO A 278 -6.14 8.41 -16.54
N ALA A 279 -6.10 9.42 -15.65
CA ALA A 279 -4.90 10.18 -15.30
C ALA A 279 -4.01 9.48 -14.25
N LEU A 280 -4.41 8.31 -13.75
CA LEU A 280 -3.74 7.61 -12.67
C LEU A 280 -2.35 7.11 -13.11
N LYS A 281 -1.33 7.41 -12.30
CA LYS A 281 0.07 7.00 -12.51
C LYS A 281 0.57 6.02 -11.47
N VAL A 282 -0.05 5.99 -10.29
CA VAL A 282 0.32 5.09 -9.19
C VAL A 282 -0.94 4.45 -8.62
N LEU A 283 -0.97 3.13 -8.56
CA LEU A 283 -2.06 2.34 -7.98
C LEU A 283 -1.48 1.38 -6.94
N ASP A 284 -1.96 1.45 -5.70
CA ASP A 284 -1.50 0.60 -4.58
C ASP A 284 0.03 0.63 -4.37
N GLY A 285 0.67 1.77 -4.68
CA GLY A 285 2.12 1.94 -4.65
C GLY A 285 2.87 1.45 -5.89
N CYS A 286 2.20 0.80 -6.85
CA CYS A 286 2.77 0.37 -8.11
C CYS A 286 2.68 1.47 -9.17
N SER A 287 3.80 1.81 -9.81
CA SER A 287 3.80 2.74 -10.93
C SER A 287 3.18 2.10 -12.17
N LEU A 288 2.24 2.82 -12.80
CA LEU A 288 1.57 2.42 -14.02
C LEU A 288 2.28 3.00 -15.24
N SER A 289 2.43 2.18 -16.28
CA SER A 289 2.89 2.62 -17.60
C SER A 289 1.82 3.47 -18.29
N SER A 290 2.23 4.21 -19.34
CA SER A 290 1.32 4.97 -20.22
C SER A 290 0.15 4.10 -20.73
N HIS A 291 0.42 2.82 -21.01
CA HIS A 291 -0.56 1.86 -21.52
C HIS A 291 -1.43 1.20 -20.43
N GLY A 292 -1.19 1.48 -19.14
CA GLY A 292 -2.03 0.95 -18.06
C GLY A 292 -1.68 -0.46 -17.62
N HIS A 293 -0.45 -0.89 -17.84
CA HIS A 293 0.13 -2.06 -17.17
C HIS A 293 1.07 -1.60 -16.06
N ALA A 294 1.26 -2.44 -15.05
CA ALA A 294 2.35 -2.23 -14.10
C ALA A 294 3.68 -2.06 -14.87
N VAL A 295 4.50 -1.09 -14.46
CA VAL A 295 5.80 -0.88 -15.09
C VAL A 295 6.68 -2.09 -14.79
N VAL A 296 6.90 -2.94 -15.79
CA VAL A 296 7.89 -4.01 -15.72
C VAL A 296 9.27 -3.38 -15.71
N ARG A 297 9.94 -3.42 -14.55
CA ARG A 297 11.32 -2.95 -14.42
C ARG A 297 12.27 -4.07 -14.83
N ARG A 298 13.32 -3.73 -15.58
CA ARG A 298 14.40 -4.68 -15.90
C ARG A 298 15.09 -5.18 -14.64
N PHE A 299 15.27 -4.31 -13.65
CA PHE A 299 15.85 -4.65 -12.36
C PHE A 299 14.86 -4.32 -11.25
N PHE A 300 14.40 -5.35 -10.54
CA PHE A 300 13.65 -5.17 -9.30
C PHE A 300 14.63 -5.18 -8.12
N CYS A 301 15.00 -3.98 -7.68
CA CYS A 301 15.95 -3.74 -6.60
C CYS A 301 15.25 -2.92 -5.51
N GLN A 302 14.97 -3.52 -4.34
CA GLN A 302 14.33 -2.80 -3.23
C GLN A 302 15.24 -1.71 -2.65
N GLN A 303 16.56 -1.90 -2.72
CA GLN A 303 17.55 -0.94 -2.22
C GLN A 303 18.35 -0.34 -3.39
N PRO A 304 18.53 0.99 -3.48
CA PRO A 304 19.25 1.64 -4.58
C PRO A 304 20.68 1.10 -4.80
N MET A 305 21.40 0.77 -3.72
CA MET A 305 22.76 0.23 -3.79
C MET A 305 22.83 -1.19 -4.38
N SER A 306 21.73 -1.94 -4.34
CA SER A 306 21.71 -3.33 -4.83
C SER A 306 21.76 -3.43 -6.35
N GLN A 307 21.27 -2.40 -7.07
CA GLN A 307 21.26 -2.40 -8.53
C GLN A 307 22.68 -2.37 -9.10
N ALA A 308 23.52 -1.42 -8.65
CA ALA A 308 24.91 -1.30 -9.11
C ALA A 308 25.71 -2.59 -8.83
N PHE A 309 25.50 -3.19 -7.65
CA PHE A 309 26.13 -4.47 -7.30
C PHE A 309 25.71 -5.59 -8.25
N VAL A 310 24.40 -5.74 -8.53
CA VAL A 310 23.88 -6.79 -9.40
C VAL A 310 24.36 -6.58 -10.83
N GLU A 311 24.32 -5.37 -11.36
CA GLU A 311 24.82 -5.06 -12.71
C GLU A 311 26.31 -5.38 -12.84
N GLN A 312 27.13 -5.04 -11.84
CA GLN A 312 28.55 -5.37 -11.82
C GLN A 312 28.77 -6.88 -11.76
N PHE A 313 28.05 -7.59 -10.88
CA PHE A 313 28.12 -9.04 -10.75
C PHE A 313 27.75 -9.73 -12.06
N LEU A 314 26.62 -9.37 -12.68
CA LEU A 314 26.16 -9.98 -13.93
C LEU A 314 27.10 -9.69 -15.08
N THR A 315 27.59 -8.46 -15.19
CA THR A 315 28.59 -8.07 -16.20
C THR A 315 29.85 -8.91 -16.08
N HIS A 316 30.42 -9.01 -14.87
CA HIS A 316 31.64 -9.77 -14.63
C HIS A 316 31.43 -11.28 -14.82
N TYR A 317 30.34 -11.83 -14.27
CA TYR A 317 30.04 -13.25 -14.36
C TYR A 317 29.83 -13.68 -15.80
N TYR A 318 28.96 -13.01 -16.56
CA TYR A 318 28.61 -13.45 -17.91
C TYR A 318 29.68 -13.12 -18.95
N SER A 319 30.44 -12.03 -18.80
CA SER A 319 31.63 -11.80 -19.64
C SER A 319 32.67 -12.90 -19.47
N THR A 320 32.87 -13.38 -18.24
CA THR A 320 33.75 -14.52 -17.95
C THR A 320 33.15 -15.83 -18.44
N TYR A 321 31.83 -16.03 -18.26
CA TYR A 321 31.11 -17.24 -18.67
C TYR A 321 31.12 -17.49 -20.18
N ASP A 322 31.00 -16.41 -20.96
CA ASP A 322 30.99 -16.43 -22.43
C ASP A 322 32.39 -16.35 -23.05
N SER A 323 33.42 -16.12 -22.24
CA SER A 323 34.80 -16.11 -22.71
C SER A 323 35.27 -17.50 -23.21
N ASP A 324 36.39 -17.50 -23.92
CA ASP A 324 37.07 -18.74 -24.32
C ASP A 324 37.51 -19.57 -23.12
N ASN A 325 37.81 -18.93 -21.99
CA ASN A 325 38.26 -19.59 -20.77
C ASN A 325 37.26 -19.48 -19.61
N ARG A 326 36.18 -20.26 -19.69
CA ARG A 326 35.16 -20.35 -18.63
C ARG A 326 35.74 -20.80 -17.27
N HIS A 327 36.91 -21.43 -17.23
CA HIS A 327 37.57 -21.86 -15.98
C HIS A 327 37.87 -20.69 -15.02
N LEU A 328 37.97 -19.46 -15.54
CA LEU A 328 38.18 -18.26 -14.73
C LEU A 328 37.06 -18.02 -13.69
N LEU A 329 35.88 -18.63 -13.86
CA LEU A 329 34.81 -18.59 -12.86
C LEU A 329 35.15 -19.37 -11.58
N PHE A 330 36.18 -20.22 -11.57
CA PHE A 330 36.52 -21.08 -10.42
C PHE A 330 36.65 -20.27 -9.11
N GLY A 331 37.29 -19.10 -9.18
CA GLY A 331 37.49 -18.21 -8.03
C GLY A 331 36.23 -17.49 -7.54
N LEU A 332 35.13 -17.54 -8.30
CA LEU A 332 33.84 -16.94 -7.92
C LEU A 332 32.96 -17.90 -7.11
N TYR A 333 33.30 -19.19 -7.06
CA TYR A 333 32.51 -20.20 -6.34
C TYR A 333 33.09 -20.52 -4.97
N HIS A 334 32.22 -20.62 -3.97
CA HIS A 334 32.60 -21.07 -2.63
C HIS A 334 33.09 -22.53 -2.65
N THR A 335 33.93 -22.91 -1.70
CA THR A 335 34.43 -24.31 -1.56
C THR A 335 33.31 -25.33 -1.38
N ASP A 336 32.19 -24.90 -0.78
CA ASP A 336 30.97 -25.71 -0.54
C ASP A 336 29.83 -25.38 -1.52
N ALA A 337 30.15 -24.73 -2.64
CA ALA A 337 29.18 -24.29 -3.63
C ALA A 337 28.33 -25.45 -4.16
N LYS A 338 27.07 -25.17 -4.47
CA LYS A 338 26.14 -26.15 -5.05
C LYS A 338 25.63 -25.65 -6.38
N PHE A 339 25.71 -26.51 -7.40
CA PHE A 339 25.17 -26.23 -8.72
C PHE A 339 24.19 -27.32 -9.16
N SER A 340 23.08 -26.88 -9.73
CA SER A 340 22.16 -27.77 -10.44
C SER A 340 21.60 -27.11 -11.69
N LEU A 341 21.50 -27.88 -12.77
CA LEU A 341 20.85 -27.49 -14.01
C LEU A 341 19.48 -28.15 -14.10
N THR A 342 18.48 -27.44 -14.59
CA THR A 342 17.22 -28.02 -15.04
C THR A 342 16.96 -27.57 -16.47
N SER A 343 16.57 -28.51 -17.32
CA SER A 343 16.10 -28.22 -18.66
C SER A 343 14.90 -29.08 -19.00
N THR A 344 13.95 -28.50 -19.72
CA THR A 344 12.77 -29.16 -20.25
C THR A 344 12.30 -28.37 -21.47
N VAL A 345 11.70 -29.05 -22.45
CA VAL A 345 10.92 -28.36 -23.48
C VAL A 345 9.58 -27.98 -22.87
N LEU A 346 9.16 -26.72 -23.03
CA LEU A 346 7.86 -26.23 -22.56
C LEU A 346 6.78 -26.40 -23.65
N PRO A 347 5.48 -26.49 -23.26
CA PRO A 347 4.39 -26.53 -24.22
C PRO A 347 4.44 -25.35 -25.21
N GLY A 348 4.14 -25.60 -26.49
CA GLY A 348 4.16 -24.58 -27.55
C GLY A 348 5.54 -24.25 -28.12
N GLN A 349 6.62 -24.86 -27.62
CA GLN A 349 7.96 -24.66 -28.15
C GLN A 349 8.31 -25.69 -29.24
N SER A 350 9.15 -25.27 -30.19
CA SER A 350 9.64 -26.16 -31.25
C SER A 350 10.43 -27.34 -30.68
N THR A 351 10.13 -28.54 -31.16
CA THR A 351 10.83 -29.80 -30.87
C THR A 351 11.71 -30.27 -32.03
N THR A 352 11.93 -29.44 -33.05
CA THR A 352 12.79 -29.78 -34.19
C THR A 352 14.22 -30.07 -33.74
N SER A 353 14.97 -30.83 -34.55
CA SER A 353 16.39 -31.14 -34.29
C SER A 353 17.22 -29.90 -33.98
N ASN A 354 16.91 -28.79 -34.65
CA ASN A 354 17.63 -27.51 -34.54
C ASN A 354 17.33 -26.79 -33.21
N ALA A 355 16.20 -27.11 -32.56
CA ALA A 355 15.78 -26.59 -31.26
C ALA A 355 16.04 -27.59 -30.12
N SER A 356 16.78 -28.67 -30.38
CA SER A 356 17.06 -29.73 -29.38
C SER A 356 17.78 -29.19 -28.15
N LEU A 357 17.38 -29.66 -26.97
CA LEU A 357 17.98 -29.35 -25.67
C LEU A 357 18.85 -30.52 -25.13
N ASN A 358 19.20 -31.50 -25.96
CA ASN A 358 19.87 -32.74 -25.53
C ASN A 358 21.17 -32.49 -24.73
N ASN A 359 21.93 -31.46 -25.09
CA ASN A 359 23.15 -31.05 -24.37
C ASN A 359 22.90 -30.66 -22.91
N TYR A 360 21.68 -30.27 -22.56
CA TYR A 360 21.27 -29.87 -21.22
C TYR A 360 20.41 -30.94 -20.53
N LEU A 361 19.59 -31.67 -21.28
CA LEU A 361 18.68 -32.68 -20.74
C LEU A 361 19.42 -33.82 -20.01
N ASN A 362 20.61 -34.21 -20.47
CA ASN A 362 21.41 -35.25 -19.82
C ASN A 362 21.89 -34.85 -18.41
N GLU A 363 22.06 -33.55 -18.18
CA GLU A 363 22.49 -32.95 -16.92
C GLU A 363 21.30 -32.34 -16.13
N SER A 364 20.06 -32.55 -16.61
CA SER A 364 18.85 -31.96 -16.04
C SER A 364 18.41 -32.65 -14.76
N ARG A 365 18.34 -31.88 -13.67
CA ARG A 365 17.90 -32.28 -12.33
C ARG A 365 16.46 -31.85 -12.06
N ASN A 366 15.49 -32.45 -12.75
CA ASN A 366 14.06 -32.25 -12.44
C ASN A 366 13.56 -33.35 -11.49
N VAL A 367 13.48 -33.04 -10.19
CA VAL A 367 13.06 -33.99 -9.15
C VAL A 367 11.63 -34.50 -9.30
N LEU A 368 10.78 -33.84 -10.10
CA LEU A 368 9.43 -34.32 -10.40
C LEU A 368 9.41 -35.37 -11.53
N LYS A 369 10.45 -35.41 -12.37
CA LYS A 369 10.55 -36.32 -13.53
C LYS A 369 11.57 -37.44 -13.35
N ILE A 370 12.55 -37.27 -12.46
CA ILE A 370 13.59 -38.28 -12.23
C ILE A 370 13.01 -39.45 -11.44
N ILE A 371 13.06 -40.64 -12.04
CA ILE A 371 12.64 -41.90 -11.42
C ILE A 371 13.73 -42.41 -10.46
N ASP A 372 14.99 -42.36 -10.89
CA ASP A 372 16.14 -42.79 -10.08
C ASP A 372 16.60 -41.69 -9.11
N LEU A 373 16.16 -41.79 -7.86
CA LEU A 373 16.52 -40.86 -6.79
C LEU A 373 18.04 -40.79 -6.54
N ALA A 374 18.82 -41.84 -6.79
CA ALA A 374 20.28 -41.79 -6.61
C ALA A 374 20.91 -40.83 -7.62
N LYS A 375 20.41 -40.81 -8.86
CA LYS A 375 20.82 -39.86 -9.90
C LYS A 375 20.61 -38.40 -9.50
N THR A 376 19.58 -38.10 -8.68
CA THR A 376 19.34 -36.73 -8.21
C THR A 376 20.48 -36.18 -7.33
N ARG A 377 21.19 -37.05 -6.61
CA ARG A 377 22.37 -36.67 -5.81
C ARG A 377 23.57 -36.39 -6.69
N VAL A 378 23.78 -37.19 -7.73
CA VAL A 378 24.90 -37.03 -8.69
C VAL A 378 24.76 -35.75 -9.51
N LEU A 379 23.53 -35.41 -9.92
CA LEU A 379 23.23 -34.19 -10.69
C LEU A 379 23.27 -32.90 -9.86
N LEU A 380 23.42 -33.00 -8.52
CA LEU A 380 23.72 -31.86 -7.66
C LEU A 380 25.23 -31.77 -7.46
N ARG A 381 25.88 -30.89 -8.22
CA ARG A 381 27.33 -30.70 -8.13
C ARG A 381 27.65 -29.98 -6.84
N THR A 382 28.56 -30.54 -6.04
CA THR A 382 28.93 -30.00 -4.74
C THR A 382 30.43 -29.73 -4.69
N GLY A 383 30.75 -28.51 -4.26
CA GLY A 383 32.08 -27.92 -4.22
C GLY A 383 32.51 -27.31 -5.55
N SER A 384 33.31 -26.23 -5.46
CA SER A 384 33.72 -25.40 -6.60
C SER A 384 34.30 -26.21 -7.76
N LYS A 385 35.09 -27.26 -7.48
CA LYS A 385 35.66 -28.14 -8.51
C LYS A 385 34.58 -28.84 -9.35
N GLN A 386 33.62 -29.53 -8.71
CA GLN A 386 32.56 -30.24 -9.44
C GLN A 386 31.62 -29.29 -10.17
N VAL A 387 31.38 -28.10 -9.58
CA VAL A 387 30.62 -27.04 -10.24
C VAL A 387 31.32 -26.63 -11.54
N MET A 388 32.62 -26.34 -11.48
CA MET A 388 33.39 -25.94 -12.64
C MET A 388 33.48 -27.03 -13.71
N ASP A 389 33.69 -28.28 -13.32
CA ASP A 389 33.68 -29.43 -14.23
C ASP A 389 32.36 -29.54 -15.00
N ALA A 390 31.23 -29.23 -14.34
CA ALA A 390 29.92 -29.21 -15.01
C ALA A 390 29.77 -28.00 -15.94
N LEU A 391 30.16 -26.79 -15.50
CA LEU A 391 30.03 -25.58 -16.31
C LEU A 391 30.89 -25.59 -17.58
N ILE A 392 32.09 -26.17 -17.54
CA ILE A 392 32.98 -26.27 -18.71
C ILE A 392 32.44 -27.25 -19.75
N LYS A 393 31.71 -28.30 -19.33
CA LYS A 393 31.07 -29.27 -20.23
C LYS A 393 29.85 -28.70 -20.97
N LEU A 394 29.23 -27.63 -20.45
CA LEU A 394 28.11 -26.99 -21.13
C LEU A 394 28.57 -26.30 -22.42
N PRO A 395 27.71 -26.20 -23.45
CA PRO A 395 28.02 -25.52 -24.69
C PRO A 395 28.59 -24.11 -24.50
N LYS A 396 29.39 -23.63 -25.46
CA LYS A 396 29.74 -22.22 -25.53
C LYS A 396 28.49 -21.38 -25.75
N THR A 397 28.45 -20.21 -25.14
CA THR A 397 27.30 -19.31 -25.10
C THR A 397 27.73 -17.89 -25.43
N GLN A 398 26.79 -17.10 -25.93
CA GLN A 398 26.87 -15.65 -25.99
C GLN A 398 25.54 -15.11 -25.50
N HIS A 399 25.54 -14.46 -24.34
CA HIS A 399 24.34 -13.86 -23.74
C HIS A 399 24.04 -12.50 -24.38
N ASP A 400 22.77 -12.12 -24.37
CA ASP A 400 22.32 -10.77 -24.71
C ASP A 400 22.13 -9.96 -23.42
N PRO A 401 23.06 -9.05 -23.04
CA PRO A 401 22.93 -8.27 -21.82
C PRO A 401 21.71 -7.32 -21.82
N LEU A 402 21.20 -6.94 -23.00
CA LEU A 402 20.02 -6.08 -23.11
C LEU A 402 18.72 -6.84 -22.81
N SER A 403 18.74 -8.16 -22.94
CA SER A 403 17.62 -9.03 -22.57
C SER A 403 17.52 -9.32 -21.08
N PHE A 404 18.57 -9.00 -20.29
CA PHE A 404 18.59 -9.39 -18.88
C PHE A 404 17.55 -8.64 -18.08
N THR A 405 16.84 -9.41 -17.26
CA THR A 405 16.08 -8.92 -16.12
C THR A 405 16.60 -9.58 -14.84
N ALA A 406 16.57 -8.86 -13.72
CA ALA A 406 16.96 -9.43 -12.44
C ALA A 406 16.10 -8.94 -11.27
N ASP A 407 15.75 -9.88 -10.40
CA ASP A 407 15.06 -9.66 -9.14
C ASP A 407 16.04 -9.88 -7.99
N VAL A 408 16.24 -8.85 -7.16
CA VAL A 408 17.02 -8.96 -5.91
C VAL A 408 16.08 -9.40 -4.80
N LEU A 409 16.02 -10.70 -4.58
CA LEU A 409 15.11 -11.33 -3.61
C LEU A 409 15.50 -11.04 -2.15
N ARG A 410 16.79 -10.84 -1.90
CA ARG A 410 17.35 -10.45 -0.59
C ARG A 410 18.71 -9.79 -0.79
N PHE A 411 18.95 -8.68 -0.09
CA PHE A 411 20.22 -7.96 -0.10
C PHE A 411 20.65 -7.65 1.35
N GLU A 412 21.52 -8.49 1.90
CA GLU A 412 22.06 -8.36 3.26
C GLU A 412 23.60 -8.40 3.20
N PRO A 413 24.33 -7.80 4.17
CA PRO A 413 25.79 -7.74 4.15
C PRO A 413 26.51 -9.11 4.03
N ASN A 414 25.86 -10.17 4.51
CA ASN A 414 26.42 -11.52 4.50
C ASN A 414 25.88 -12.40 3.37
N HIS A 415 24.69 -12.10 2.84
CA HIS A 415 24.03 -12.92 1.83
C HIS A 415 23.22 -12.09 0.84
N VAL A 416 23.39 -12.38 -0.45
CA VAL A 416 22.59 -11.77 -1.52
C VAL A 416 21.92 -12.87 -2.33
N LYS A 417 20.62 -12.72 -2.62
CA LYS A 417 19.85 -13.64 -3.45
C LYS A 417 19.36 -12.91 -4.70
N ILE A 418 19.73 -13.43 -5.87
CA ILE A 418 19.43 -12.81 -7.16
C ILE A 418 18.78 -13.86 -8.05
N SER A 419 17.64 -13.52 -8.66
CA SER A 419 17.03 -14.29 -9.75
C SER A 419 17.21 -13.51 -11.04
N VAL A 420 17.83 -14.10 -12.04
CA VAL A 420 18.16 -13.47 -13.32
C VAL A 420 17.42 -14.22 -14.41
N THR A 421 16.85 -13.51 -15.38
CA THR A 421 16.35 -14.12 -16.61
C THR A 421 16.91 -13.40 -17.82
N GLY A 422 16.97 -14.07 -18.95
CA GLY A 422 17.45 -13.47 -20.17
C GLY A 422 17.57 -14.48 -21.30
N LEU A 423 18.22 -14.02 -22.37
CA LEU A 423 18.42 -14.78 -23.60
C LEU A 423 19.91 -14.97 -23.89
N PHE A 424 20.23 -16.08 -24.53
CA PHE A 424 21.57 -16.35 -25.05
C PHE A 424 21.50 -17.15 -26.34
N LYS A 425 22.58 -17.15 -27.12
CA LYS A 425 22.74 -18.02 -28.29
C LYS A 425 23.94 -18.95 -28.11
N GLU A 426 23.92 -20.05 -28.83
CA GLU A 426 25.01 -21.03 -28.90
C GLU A 426 25.82 -20.79 -30.19
N PRO A 427 26.96 -20.06 -30.17
CA PRO A 427 27.68 -19.67 -31.38
C PRO A 427 28.22 -20.87 -32.18
N GLN A 428 28.46 -22.00 -31.52
CA GLN A 428 28.94 -23.23 -32.17
C GLN A 428 27.80 -24.08 -32.75
N ASN A 429 26.55 -23.71 -32.50
CA ASN A 429 25.40 -24.40 -33.07
C ASN A 429 25.16 -23.86 -34.49
N PRO A 430 25.16 -24.71 -35.54
CA PRO A 430 24.98 -24.27 -36.93
C PRO A 430 23.70 -23.46 -37.20
N PHE A 431 22.70 -23.62 -36.33
CA PHE A 431 21.41 -22.94 -36.44
C PHE A 431 21.30 -21.71 -35.52
N ALA A 432 22.37 -21.38 -34.79
CA ALA A 432 22.46 -20.24 -33.88
C ALA A 432 21.23 -20.08 -32.97
N CYS A 433 20.75 -21.20 -32.40
CA CYS A 433 19.50 -21.23 -31.64
C CYS A 433 19.57 -20.29 -30.43
N VAL A 434 18.58 -19.40 -30.31
CA VAL A 434 18.38 -18.54 -29.14
C VAL A 434 17.64 -19.35 -28.07
N ARG A 435 18.15 -19.28 -26.85
CA ARG A 435 17.61 -19.98 -25.68
C ARG A 435 17.18 -18.96 -24.63
N TYR A 436 16.20 -19.34 -23.85
CA TYR A 436 15.83 -18.64 -22.63
C TYR A 436 16.51 -19.29 -21.43
N PHE A 437 17.00 -18.47 -20.51
CA PHE A 437 17.46 -18.95 -19.22
C PHE A 437 16.81 -18.21 -18.06
N LYS A 438 16.72 -18.92 -16.93
CA LYS A 438 16.52 -18.34 -15.61
C LYS A 438 17.59 -18.89 -14.68
N ARG A 439 18.30 -18.03 -13.95
CA ARG A 439 19.40 -18.42 -13.07
C ARG A 439 19.23 -17.78 -11.71
N ASN A 440 19.30 -18.58 -10.65
CA ASN A 440 19.21 -18.10 -9.28
C ASN A 440 20.56 -18.25 -8.60
N PHE A 441 21.08 -17.15 -8.08
CA PHE A 441 22.32 -17.11 -7.32
C PHE A 441 22.04 -16.82 -5.85
N VAL A 442 22.70 -17.57 -4.98
CA VAL A 442 22.90 -17.21 -3.58
C VAL A 442 24.38 -16.90 -3.40
N LEU A 443 24.68 -15.65 -3.09
CA LEU A 443 26.03 -15.17 -2.82
C LEU A 443 26.23 -15.07 -1.31
N GLN A 444 27.42 -15.42 -0.84
CA GLN A 444 27.84 -15.28 0.55
C GLN A 444 29.08 -14.39 0.63
N SER A 445 29.10 -13.45 1.56
CA SER A 445 30.27 -12.63 1.84
C SER A 445 31.28 -13.44 2.68
N VAL A 446 32.47 -13.65 2.14
CA VAL A 446 33.62 -14.26 2.81
C VAL A 446 34.79 -13.29 2.71
N ASN A 447 35.30 -12.81 3.85
CA ASN A 447 36.37 -11.80 3.90
C ASN A 447 36.07 -10.55 3.05
N LYS A 448 34.81 -10.10 3.05
CA LYS A 448 34.30 -8.96 2.26
C LYS A 448 34.29 -9.19 0.73
N VAL A 449 34.41 -10.44 0.28
CA VAL A 449 34.25 -10.85 -1.11
C VAL A 449 33.02 -11.74 -1.23
N TYR A 450 32.15 -11.46 -2.21
CA TYR A 450 30.97 -12.29 -2.45
C TYR A 450 31.33 -13.49 -3.33
N LEU A 451 31.10 -14.69 -2.80
CA LEU A 451 31.28 -15.96 -3.50
C LEU A 451 29.93 -16.64 -3.70
N ILE A 452 29.79 -17.36 -4.81
CA ILE A 452 28.56 -18.10 -5.16
C ILE A 452 28.50 -19.36 -4.30
N LEU A 453 27.48 -19.43 -3.44
CA LEU A 453 27.19 -20.57 -2.58
C LEU A 453 26.18 -21.53 -3.23
N ASN A 454 25.10 -21.01 -3.81
CA ASN A 454 24.16 -21.81 -4.60
C ASN A 454 23.94 -21.18 -5.97
N ASP A 455 23.93 -22.01 -7.00
CA ASP A 455 23.65 -21.64 -8.38
C ASP A 455 22.66 -22.64 -9.00
N MET A 456 21.48 -22.15 -9.35
CA MET A 456 20.45 -22.96 -10.00
C MET A 456 20.15 -22.39 -11.37
N LEU A 457 20.48 -23.14 -12.41
CA LEU A 457 20.29 -22.76 -13.80
C LEU A 457 19.11 -23.51 -14.41
N PHE A 458 18.19 -22.77 -15.03
CA PHE A 458 17.12 -23.29 -15.85
C PHE A 458 17.32 -22.86 -17.30
N ILE A 459 17.23 -23.79 -18.26
CA ILE A 459 17.36 -23.53 -19.69
C ILE A 459 16.20 -24.16 -20.46
N THR A 460 15.62 -23.40 -21.38
CA THR A 460 14.64 -23.88 -22.36
C THR A 460 14.75 -23.08 -23.67
N ASN A 461 13.95 -23.42 -24.67
CA ASN A 461 13.84 -22.61 -25.89
C ASN A 461 13.19 -21.26 -25.59
N CYS A 462 13.52 -20.21 -26.34
CA CYS A 462 12.78 -18.95 -26.25
C CYS A 462 11.45 -19.04 -27.04
N THR A 463 10.53 -18.11 -26.78
CA THR A 463 9.34 -17.94 -27.64
C THR A 463 9.71 -17.22 -28.94
N SER A 464 8.79 -17.22 -29.92
CA SER A 464 8.95 -16.46 -31.16
C SER A 464 9.09 -14.95 -30.90
N GLU A 465 8.33 -14.37 -29.96
CA GLU A 465 8.47 -12.93 -29.65
C GLU A 465 9.82 -12.62 -29.01
N GLN A 466 10.31 -13.50 -28.12
CA GLN A 466 11.62 -13.36 -27.50
C GLN A 466 12.75 -13.50 -28.53
N ALA A 467 12.62 -14.40 -29.51
CA ALA A 467 13.60 -14.56 -30.57
C ALA A 467 13.75 -13.29 -31.42
N VAL A 468 12.62 -12.61 -31.71
CA VAL A 468 12.61 -11.35 -32.47
C VAL A 468 13.28 -10.21 -31.70
N SER A 469 13.10 -10.14 -30.37
CA SER A 469 13.67 -9.09 -29.53
C SER A 469 15.12 -9.33 -29.11
N ALA A 470 15.62 -10.56 -29.25
CA ALA A 470 17.00 -10.92 -28.91
C ALA A 470 18.04 -10.19 -29.77
N PHE A 471 19.13 -9.75 -29.14
CA PHE A 471 20.28 -9.11 -29.79
C PHE A 471 19.92 -7.85 -30.60
N GLN A 472 18.79 -7.19 -30.31
CA GLN A 472 18.47 -5.92 -30.93
C GLN A 472 19.38 -4.82 -30.37
N VAL A 473 20.32 -4.36 -31.20
CA VAL A 473 21.09 -3.15 -30.91
C VAL A 473 20.16 -1.96 -31.12
N LYS A 474 19.58 -1.45 -30.03
CA LYS A 474 19.04 -0.08 -30.07
C LYS A 474 20.24 0.86 -30.12
N THR A 475 20.52 1.44 -31.29
CA THR A 475 21.23 2.72 -31.40
C THR A 475 20.34 3.80 -30.79
N GLU A 476 20.26 3.84 -29.47
CA GLU A 476 20.03 5.10 -28.79
C GLU A 476 21.37 5.83 -28.75
N PRO A 477 21.41 7.16 -28.95
CA PRO A 477 22.62 7.92 -28.68
C PRO A 477 22.98 7.62 -27.23
N ALA A 478 24.14 7.00 -27.01
CA ALA A 478 24.70 6.92 -25.68
C ALA A 478 24.86 8.36 -25.20
N ALA A 479 23.92 8.86 -24.41
CA ALA A 479 24.26 9.83 -23.39
C ALA A 479 25.49 9.24 -22.70
N PRO A 480 26.60 9.99 -22.56
CA PRO A 480 27.80 9.45 -21.97
C PRO A 480 27.38 8.84 -20.64
N LEU A 481 27.52 7.51 -20.53
CA LEU A 481 27.48 6.83 -19.26
C LEU A 481 28.64 7.42 -18.49
N ASN A 482 28.37 8.51 -17.76
CA ASN A 482 29.19 8.92 -16.65
C ASN A 482 29.13 7.73 -15.70
N LEU A 483 30.17 6.90 -15.82
CA LEU A 483 30.50 5.84 -14.89
C LEU A 483 30.79 6.55 -13.56
N TYR A 484 29.74 6.90 -12.83
CA TYR A 484 29.83 7.36 -11.45
C TYR A 484 30.15 6.15 -10.60
N LEU A 485 31.44 5.83 -10.58
CA LEU A 485 32.05 4.93 -9.61
C LEU A 485 31.71 5.46 -8.22
N THR A 486 30.83 4.76 -7.52
CA THR A 486 30.78 4.76 -6.06
C THR A 486 31.11 3.34 -5.60
N THR A 487 32.36 2.95 -5.84
CA THR A 487 32.93 1.72 -5.26
C THR A 487 33.56 2.06 -3.91
N ARG A 488 32.77 2.03 -2.83
CA ARG A 488 33.28 1.69 -1.50
C ARG A 488 33.06 0.20 -1.27
N ALA A 489 33.88 -0.62 -1.92
CA ALA A 489 34.31 -1.96 -1.48
C ALA A 489 34.91 -2.71 -2.67
N MET A 490 36.24 -2.61 -2.83
CA MET A 490 37.18 -3.65 -3.27
C MET A 490 38.52 -2.93 -3.52
N HIS A 491 39.43 -3.02 -2.57
CA HIS A 491 40.80 -2.50 -2.74
C HIS A 491 41.54 -3.38 -3.74
N VAL A 492 41.53 -2.97 -5.00
CA VAL A 492 42.61 -3.26 -5.95
C VAL A 492 43.57 -2.06 -5.87
N PRO A 493 44.89 -2.25 -5.68
CA PRO A 493 45.83 -1.14 -5.72
C PRO A 493 45.78 -0.46 -7.10
N LEU A 494 45.49 0.84 -7.14
CA LEU A 494 45.51 1.64 -8.37
C LEU A 494 46.91 1.59 -9.00
N SER A 495 47.00 1.37 -10.30
CA SER A 495 48.27 1.45 -11.03
C SER A 495 48.80 2.89 -11.05
N ASN A 496 50.11 3.07 -11.17
CA ASN A 496 50.71 4.42 -11.22
C ASN A 496 50.17 5.26 -12.38
N GLU A 497 49.85 4.65 -13.52
CA GLU A 497 49.23 5.33 -14.67
C GLU A 497 47.83 5.85 -14.34
N GLN A 498 47.05 5.10 -13.56
CA GLN A 498 45.71 5.54 -13.13
C GLN A 498 45.80 6.73 -12.17
N LYS A 499 46.79 6.73 -11.28
CA LYS A 499 47.03 7.85 -10.35
C LYS A 499 47.43 9.14 -11.09
N VAL A 500 48.29 9.05 -12.10
CA VAL A 500 48.68 10.21 -12.92
C VAL A 500 47.48 10.79 -13.66
N ARG A 501 46.65 9.94 -14.28
CA ARG A 501 45.42 10.42 -14.95
C ARG A 501 44.41 11.07 -14.00
N MET A 502 44.37 10.65 -12.73
CA MET A 502 43.51 11.29 -11.73
C MET A 502 44.04 12.67 -11.33
N VAL A 503 45.36 12.84 -11.22
CA VAL A 503 46.00 14.14 -10.97
C VAL A 503 45.70 15.12 -12.11
N GLU A 504 45.83 14.69 -13.36
CA GLU A 504 45.50 15.51 -14.54
C GLU A 504 44.04 15.99 -14.50
N LYS A 505 43.11 15.07 -14.22
CA LYS A 505 41.68 15.41 -14.14
C LYS A 505 41.35 16.41 -13.03
N ILE A 506 41.97 16.29 -11.85
CA ILE A 506 41.73 17.28 -10.78
C ILE A 506 42.37 18.61 -11.12
N SER A 507 43.56 18.61 -11.69
CA SER A 507 44.24 19.83 -12.14
C SER A 507 43.39 20.59 -13.15
N ASP A 508 42.75 19.90 -14.09
CA ASP A 508 41.85 20.50 -15.07
C ASP A 508 40.57 21.10 -14.45
N ILE A 509 40.04 20.48 -13.39
CA ILE A 509 38.79 20.93 -12.74
C ILE A 509 39.03 22.06 -11.74
N THR A 510 40.12 21.98 -10.99
CA THR A 510 40.40 22.85 -9.85
C THR A 510 41.37 23.98 -10.15
N ASP A 511 42.00 23.95 -11.33
CA ASP A 511 43.11 24.83 -11.75
C ASP A 511 44.35 24.79 -10.83
N MET A 512 44.40 23.84 -9.88
CA MET A 512 45.58 23.62 -9.04
C MET A 512 46.69 22.90 -9.82
N ASN A 513 47.95 23.13 -9.45
CA ASN A 513 49.07 22.40 -10.03
C ASN A 513 49.09 20.92 -9.61
N HIS A 514 49.86 20.12 -10.36
CA HIS A 514 49.91 18.67 -10.19
C HIS A 514 50.37 18.21 -8.81
N GLU A 515 51.22 18.98 -8.14
CA GLU A 515 51.75 18.64 -6.81
C GLU A 515 50.65 18.69 -5.75
N TRP A 516 49.85 19.75 -5.75
CA TRP A 516 48.72 19.90 -4.83
C TRP A 516 47.57 18.94 -5.16
N CYS A 517 47.31 18.71 -6.44
CA CYS A 517 46.35 17.70 -6.87
C CYS A 517 46.73 16.30 -6.38
N ARG A 518 48.02 15.95 -6.41
CA ARG A 518 48.51 14.66 -5.91
C ARG A 518 48.32 14.53 -4.40
N ARG A 519 48.69 15.54 -3.61
CA ARG A 519 48.52 15.52 -2.15
C ARG A 519 47.05 15.40 -1.75
N CYS A 520 46.18 16.18 -2.39
CA CYS A 520 44.73 16.10 -2.18
C CYS A 520 44.21 14.68 -2.45
N LEU A 521 44.63 14.05 -3.56
CA LEU A 521 44.26 12.67 -3.89
C LEU A 521 44.81 11.66 -2.88
N GLU A 522 46.04 11.82 -2.40
CA GLU A 522 46.63 10.93 -1.40
C GLU A 522 45.84 10.95 -0.08
N ASP A 523 45.47 12.14 0.40
CA ASP A 523 44.72 12.33 1.65
C ASP A 523 43.33 11.68 1.61
N VAL A 524 42.71 11.59 0.43
CA VAL A 524 41.41 10.93 0.24
C VAL A 524 41.50 9.54 -0.41
N GLN A 525 42.68 8.91 -0.38
CA GLN A 525 42.94 7.57 -0.93
C GLN A 525 42.55 7.41 -2.42
N TYR A 526 42.83 8.42 -3.22
CA TYR A 526 42.56 8.53 -4.65
C TYR A 526 41.06 8.42 -5.02
N ASP A 527 40.17 8.82 -4.11
CA ASP A 527 38.76 9.04 -4.39
C ASP A 527 38.55 10.43 -5.01
N LEU A 528 38.35 10.48 -6.33
CA LEU A 528 38.19 11.72 -7.09
C LEU A 528 37.05 12.62 -6.56
N ARG A 529 35.95 12.03 -6.09
CA ARG A 529 34.79 12.78 -5.60
C ARG A 529 35.11 13.42 -4.26
N ASN A 530 35.69 12.65 -3.34
CA ASN A 530 36.09 13.19 -2.04
C ASN A 530 37.20 14.22 -2.19
N ALA A 531 38.10 14.09 -3.18
CA ALA A 531 39.14 15.08 -3.45
C ALA A 531 38.55 16.42 -3.91
N LEU A 532 37.50 16.41 -4.74
CA LEU A 532 36.80 17.63 -5.17
C LEU A 532 36.00 18.25 -4.03
N VAL A 533 35.35 17.45 -3.18
CA VAL A 533 34.66 17.94 -1.97
C VAL A 533 35.65 18.53 -0.97
N TYR A 534 36.80 17.87 -0.79
CA TYR A 534 37.90 18.35 0.04
C TYR A 534 38.42 19.68 -0.49
N PHE A 535 38.72 19.75 -1.80
CA PHE A 535 39.11 21.00 -2.46
C PHE A 535 38.08 22.11 -2.25
N GLN A 536 36.80 21.86 -2.55
CA GLN A 536 35.75 22.87 -2.45
C GLN A 536 35.65 23.43 -1.03
N LYS A 537 35.65 22.56 -0.02
CA LYS A 537 35.63 22.97 1.38
C LYS A 537 36.85 23.84 1.73
N HIS A 538 38.05 23.37 1.37
CA HIS A 538 39.28 24.08 1.70
C HIS A 538 39.48 25.39 0.92
N TYR A 539 38.90 25.47 -0.28
CA TYR A 539 38.85 26.67 -1.12
C TYR A 539 37.89 27.72 -0.53
N GLU A 540 36.69 27.32 -0.11
CA GLU A 540 35.72 28.18 0.57
C GLU A 540 36.29 28.72 1.90
N GLU A 541 37.04 27.89 2.63
CA GLU A 541 37.72 28.26 3.88
C GLU A 541 39.02 29.09 3.65
N ARG A 542 39.38 29.40 2.40
CA ARG A 542 40.63 30.09 2.00
C ARG A 542 41.91 29.49 2.60
N SER A 543 41.89 28.17 2.81
CA SER A 543 42.97 27.42 3.45
C SER A 543 43.98 26.84 2.45
N ILE A 544 43.72 26.97 1.14
CA ILE A 544 44.62 26.57 0.06
C ILE A 544 45.57 27.74 -0.25
N PRO A 545 46.91 27.55 -0.18
CA PRO A 545 47.87 28.61 -0.51
C PRO A 545 47.80 29.04 -1.97
N ASN A 546 48.09 30.31 -2.26
CA ASN A 546 48.04 30.85 -3.63
C ASN A 546 49.04 30.13 -4.57
N GLU A 547 50.13 29.59 -4.03
CA GLU A 547 51.13 28.82 -4.76
C GLU A 547 50.55 27.53 -5.36
N ALA A 548 49.43 27.03 -4.84
CA ALA A 548 48.74 25.88 -5.39
C ALA A 548 48.15 26.12 -6.79
N PHE A 549 47.94 27.39 -7.17
CA PHE A 549 47.36 27.80 -8.46
C PHE A 549 48.40 28.37 -9.44
N LEU A 550 49.69 28.27 -9.11
CA LEU A 550 50.79 28.56 -10.02
C LEU A 550 51.08 27.29 -10.85
N LYS A 551 50.70 27.31 -12.13
CA LYS A 551 50.90 26.19 -13.06
C LYS A 551 52.33 26.09 -13.59
#